data_AF-A0A350YSW8-F1
#
_entry.id   AF-A0A350YSW8-F1
#
_cell.length_a   1.000
_cell.length_b   1.000
_cell.length_c   1.000
_cell.angle_alpha   90.00
_cell.angle_beta   90.00
_cell.angle_gamma   90.00
#
_symmetry.space_group_name_H-M   'P 1'
#
loop_
_entity.id
_entity.type
_entity.pdbx_description
1 polymer ?
#
loop_
_entity_poly.entity_id
_entity_poly.type
_entity_poly.pdbx_seq_one_letter_code
_entity_poly.pdbx_strand_id
1 'polypeptide(L)'
;MRVMNIRKLLFIFILFFVAIARAVPQDSFSGDDIRSEFNRAMDLFNKEKYAPAIRLFDSYIREGKGNTSIRIEEAEYYAALSALKLFNPDAEYRMLIYLSKHPESPR
;
A
#
# COMPACT_ATOMS: atom_id res chain seq x y z
N MET A 1 -15.64 38.55 32.78
CA MET A 1 -15.07 37.61 31.78
C MET A 1 -14.13 38.41 30.89
N ARG A 2 -12.80 38.21 30.97
CA ARG A 2 -11.83 39.05 30.25
C ARG A 2 -11.77 38.58 28.79
N VAL A 3 -12.32 39.38 27.87
CA VAL A 3 -12.33 39.07 26.43
C VAL A 3 -10.88 39.06 25.94
N MET A 4 -10.45 37.93 25.37
CA MET A 4 -9.10 37.77 24.86
C MET A 4 -8.94 38.57 23.55
N ASN A 5 -7.93 39.42 23.45
CA ASN A 5 -7.68 40.24 22.26
C ASN A 5 -7.52 39.36 21.02
N ILE A 6 -8.21 39.71 19.93
CA ILE A 6 -8.23 38.94 18.68
C ILE A 6 -6.84 38.65 18.10
N ARG A 7 -5.87 39.55 18.33
CA ARG A 7 -4.46 39.35 17.96
C ARG A 7 -3.80 38.18 18.71
N LYS A 8 -4.16 37.97 19.98
CA LYS A 8 -3.66 36.84 20.77
C LYS A 8 -4.31 35.54 20.33
N LEU A 9 -5.59 35.58 19.96
CA LEU A 9 -6.31 34.42 19.42
C LEU A 9 -5.69 33.96 18.09
N LEU A 10 -5.38 34.90 17.18
CA LEU A 10 -4.72 34.59 15.90
C LEU A 10 -3.32 34.00 16.10
N PHE A 11 -2.56 34.52 17.08
CA PHE A 11 -1.22 34.00 17.37
C PHE A 11 -1.24 32.56 17.88
N ILE A 12 -2.20 32.23 18.76
CA ILE A 12 -2.41 30.85 19.26
C ILE A 12 -2.85 29.93 18.12
N PHE A 13 -3.71 30.41 17.22
CA PHE A 13 -4.17 29.62 16.08
C PHE A 13 -3.04 29.29 15.09
N ILE A 14 -2.13 30.23 14.84
CA ILE A 14 -0.94 30.02 13.99
C ILE A 14 0.02 29.00 14.63
N LEU A 15 0.27 29.11 15.94
CA LEU A 15 1.10 28.15 16.67
C LEU A 15 0.51 26.72 16.63
N PHE A 16 -0.81 26.59 16.72
CA PHE A 16 -1.50 25.31 16.59
C PHE A 16 -1.33 24.70 15.18
N PHE A 17 -1.38 25.52 14.13
CA PHE A 17 -1.26 25.05 12.75
C PHE A 17 0.18 24.61 12.40
N VAL A 18 1.19 25.27 12.96
CA VAL A 18 2.61 24.89 12.78
C VAL A 18 2.94 23.57 13.49
N ALA A 19 2.28 23.27 14.61
CA ALA A 19 2.48 22.02 15.34
C ALA A 19 1.99 20.78 14.56
N ILE A 20 0.97 20.92 13.71
CA ILE A 20 0.41 19.82 12.91
C ILE A 20 1.26 19.55 11.66
N ALA A 21 2.03 20.52 11.18
CA ALA A 21 2.81 20.41 9.94
C ALA A 21 4.07 19.53 10.04
N ARG A 22 4.31 18.83 11.16
CA ARG A 22 5.49 17.99 11.41
C ARG A 22 5.12 16.50 11.49
N ALA A 23 4.65 15.94 10.39
CA ALA A 23 4.53 14.49 10.21
C ALA A 23 4.76 14.12 8.75
N VAL A 24 6.03 14.20 8.30
CA VAL A 24 6.47 13.49 7.10
C VAL A 24 6.97 12.12 7.59
N PRO A 25 6.34 11.00 7.21
CA PRO A 25 6.85 9.68 7.55
C PRO A 25 8.26 9.51 6.92
N GLN A 26 9.23 9.09 7.73
CA GLN A 26 10.54 8.63 7.25
C GLN A 26 10.49 7.11 7.12
N ASP A 27 10.52 6.59 5.89
CA ASP A 27 10.59 5.14 5.63
C ASP A 27 12.06 4.70 5.78
N SER A 28 12.37 3.99 6.86
CA SER A 28 13.69 3.40 7.12
C SER A 28 13.77 2.01 6.50
N PHE A 29 14.07 1.92 5.20
CA PHE A 29 14.11 0.69 4.40
C PHE A 29 14.73 -0.51 5.15
N SER A 30 13.87 -1.29 5.79
CA SER A 30 14.20 -2.49 6.55
C SER A 30 13.43 -3.66 5.97
N GLY A 31 13.94 -4.90 6.04
CA GLY A 31 13.20 -6.07 5.54
C GLY A 31 11.82 -6.27 6.20
N ASP A 32 11.60 -5.67 7.37
CA ASP A 32 10.29 -5.58 8.02
C ASP A 32 9.30 -4.67 7.26
N ASP A 33 9.77 -3.62 6.58
CA ASP A 33 8.93 -2.74 5.76
C ASP A 33 8.43 -3.47 4.52
N ILE A 34 9.27 -4.28 3.86
CA ILE A 34 8.85 -5.09 2.71
C ILE A 34 7.79 -6.12 3.15
N ARG A 35 7.98 -6.77 4.31
CA ARG A 35 6.95 -7.66 4.89
C ARG A 35 5.67 -6.88 5.24
N SER A 36 5.81 -5.64 5.70
CA SER A 36 4.71 -4.72 5.97
C SER A 36 3.94 -4.35 4.70
N GLU A 37 4.60 -4.14 3.56
CA GLU A 37 3.95 -3.83 2.28
C GLU A 37 3.00 -4.93 1.82
N PHE A 38 3.45 -6.19 1.87
CA PHE A 38 2.58 -7.33 1.53
C PHE A 38 1.34 -7.37 2.42
N ASN A 39 1.53 -7.23 3.74
CA ASN A 39 0.42 -7.23 4.69
C ASN A 39 -0.55 -6.07 4.42
N ARG A 40 -0.02 -4.88 4.10
CA ARG A 40 -0.82 -3.70 3.76
C ARG A 40 -1.58 -3.89 2.44
N ALA A 41 -0.98 -4.55 1.45
CA ALA A 41 -1.63 -4.91 0.20
C ALA A 41 -2.80 -5.88 0.43
N MET A 42 -2.60 -6.90 1.26
CA MET A 42 -3.65 -7.84 1.68
C MET A 42 -4.79 -7.12 2.43
N ASP A 43 -4.46 -6.19 3.32
CA ASP A 43 -5.43 -5.38 4.04
C ASP A 43 -6.33 -4.57 3.10
N LEU A 44 -5.73 -3.99 2.05
CA LEU A 44 -6.45 -3.25 1.03
C LEU A 44 -7.30 -4.19 0.16
N PHE A 45 -6.78 -5.34 -0.22
CA PHE A 45 -7.51 -6.38 -0.95
C PHE A 45 -8.75 -6.83 -0.19
N ASN A 46 -8.61 -7.14 1.09
CA ASN A 46 -9.70 -7.56 1.98
C ASN A 46 -10.76 -6.46 2.18
N LYS A 47 -10.36 -5.20 2.03
CA LYS A 47 -11.25 -4.03 2.04
C LYS A 47 -11.79 -3.68 0.64
N GLU A 48 -11.59 -4.55 -0.34
CA GLU A 48 -11.98 -4.38 -1.75
C GLU A 48 -11.37 -3.15 -2.44
N LYS A 49 -10.29 -2.60 -1.86
CA LYS A 49 -9.54 -1.48 -2.42
C LYS A 49 -8.51 -2.02 -3.41
N TYR A 50 -8.99 -2.57 -4.52
CA TYR A 50 -8.17 -3.29 -5.48
C TYR A 50 -7.11 -2.43 -6.17
N ALA A 51 -7.43 -1.19 -6.56
CA ALA A 51 -6.49 -0.31 -7.26
C ALA A 51 -5.23 0.00 -6.41
N PRO A 52 -5.33 0.40 -5.13
CA PRO A 52 -4.15 0.56 -4.29
C PRO A 52 -3.53 -0.78 -3.87
N ALA A 53 -4.30 -1.87 -3.76
CA ALA A 53 -3.74 -3.20 -3.49
C ALA A 53 -2.79 -3.65 -4.63
N ILE A 54 -3.21 -3.52 -5.89
CA ILE A 54 -2.38 -3.83 -7.07
C ILE A 54 -1.05 -3.09 -7.01
N ARG A 55 -1.06 -1.79 -6.70
CA ARG A 55 0.18 -0.99 -6.64
C ARG A 55 1.16 -1.49 -5.59
N LEU A 56 0.66 -1.88 -4.41
CA LEU A 56 1.50 -2.42 -3.34
C LEU A 56 2.01 -3.82 -3.66
N PHE A 57 1.17 -4.71 -4.20
CA PHE A 57 1.63 -6.02 -4.65
C PHE A 57 2.69 -5.88 -5.76
N ASP A 58 2.46 -5.03 -6.77
CA ASP A 58 3.42 -4.79 -7.84
C ASP A 58 4.74 -4.20 -7.31
N SER A 59 4.72 -3.37 -6.25
CA SER A 59 5.95 -2.91 -5.59
C SER A 59 6.67 -4.03 -4.86
N TYR A 60 5.93 -4.79 -4.05
CA TYR A 60 6.45 -5.94 -3.32
C TYR A 60 7.13 -6.97 -4.24
N ILE A 61 6.55 -7.22 -5.42
CA ILE A 61 7.12 -8.12 -6.44
C ILE A 61 8.42 -7.54 -7.01
N ARG A 62 8.44 -6.25 -7.37
CA ARG A 62 9.64 -5.59 -7.93
C ARG A 62 10.81 -5.53 -6.93
N GLU A 63 10.51 -5.34 -5.65
CA GLU A 63 11.50 -5.14 -4.60
C GLU A 63 12.10 -6.45 -4.06
N GLY A 64 11.65 -7.61 -4.56
CA GLY A 64 11.83 -8.97 -4.05
C GLY A 64 13.23 -9.52 -3.73
N LYS A 65 14.27 -8.69 -3.58
CA LYS A 65 15.56 -9.07 -2.99
C LYS A 65 15.37 -9.41 -1.50
N GLY A 66 15.27 -10.70 -1.19
CA GLY A 66 15.18 -11.23 0.17
C GLY A 66 13.79 -11.74 0.60
N ASN A 67 12.79 -11.65 -0.28
CA ASN A 67 11.47 -12.23 -0.03
C ASN A 67 11.46 -13.74 -0.31
N THR A 68 10.61 -14.49 0.40
CA THR A 68 10.41 -15.91 0.09
C THR A 68 9.67 -16.03 -1.24
N SER A 69 10.09 -16.98 -2.08
CA SER A 69 9.46 -17.27 -3.38
C SER A 69 7.93 -17.42 -3.26
N ILE A 70 7.47 -18.07 -2.19
CA ILE A 70 6.05 -18.28 -1.91
C ILE A 70 5.31 -16.94 -1.78
N ARG A 71 5.82 -15.96 -1.02
CA ARG A 71 5.11 -14.67 -0.85
C ARG A 71 5.06 -13.85 -2.14
N ILE A 72 6.09 -13.96 -2.98
CA ILE A 72 6.10 -13.32 -4.31
C ILE A 72 5.02 -13.94 -5.19
N GLU A 73 4.91 -15.27 -5.20
CA GLU A 73 3.83 -15.97 -5.88
C GLU A 73 2.45 -15.52 -5.37
N GLU A 74 2.24 -15.43 -4.05
CA GLU A 74 0.98 -14.93 -3.49
C GLU A 74 0.68 -13.50 -3.96
N ALA A 75 1.69 -12.63 -3.98
CA ALA A 75 1.53 -11.24 -4.42
C ALA A 75 1.15 -11.16 -5.90
N GLU A 76 1.78 -11.97 -6.77
CA GLU A 76 1.43 -12.06 -8.19
C GLU A 76 -0.02 -12.51 -8.38
N TYR A 77 -0.47 -13.53 -7.63
CA TYR A 77 -1.86 -13.99 -7.65
C TYR A 77 -2.84 -12.88 -7.25
N TYR A 78 -2.64 -12.25 -6.09
CA TYR A 78 -3.58 -11.23 -5.60
C TYR A 78 -3.54 -9.94 -6.43
N ALA A 79 -2.40 -9.59 -7.05
CA ALA A 79 -2.33 -8.51 -8.03
C ALA A 79 -3.19 -8.82 -9.26
N ALA A 80 -3.05 -10.02 -9.84
CA ALA A 80 -3.83 -10.45 -10.99
C ALA A 80 -5.33 -10.54 -10.67
N LEU A 81 -5.69 -11.14 -9.53
CA LEU A 81 -7.07 -11.24 -9.08
C LEU A 81 -7.70 -9.86 -8.83
N SER A 82 -6.96 -8.94 -8.21
CA SER A 82 -7.42 -7.56 -8.02
C SER A 82 -7.67 -6.85 -9.35
N ALA A 83 -6.80 -7.05 -10.33
CA ALA A 83 -6.97 -6.50 -11.68
C ALA A 83 -8.24 -7.06 -12.36
N LEU A 84 -8.52 -8.36 -12.20
CA LEU A 84 -9.76 -8.99 -12.69
C LEU A 84 -11.00 -8.39 -12.01
N LYS A 85 -10.96 -8.17 -10.69
CA LYS A 85 -12.07 -7.55 -9.93
C LYS A 85 -12.38 -6.12 -10.39
N LEU A 86 -11.39 -5.41 -10.93
CA LEU A 86 -11.56 -4.07 -11.50
C LEU A 86 -11.86 -4.06 -12.99
N PHE A 87 -11.85 -5.22 -13.66
CA PHE A 87 -11.95 -5.32 -15.12
C PHE A 87 -10.86 -4.49 -15.82
N ASN A 88 -9.64 -4.50 -15.28
CA ASN A 88 -8.52 -3.83 -15.93
C ASN A 88 -8.25 -4.48 -17.31
N PRO A 89 -7.86 -3.70 -18.34
CA PRO A 89 -7.61 -4.25 -19.68
C PRO A 89 -6.52 -5.33 -19.73
N ASP A 90 -5.57 -5.32 -18.80
CA ASP A 90 -4.46 -6.27 -18.71
C ASP A 90 -4.72 -7.41 -17.72
N ALA A 91 -5.91 -7.51 -17.14
CA ALA A 91 -6.20 -8.45 -16.07
C ALA A 91 -6.07 -9.92 -16.49
N GLU A 92 -6.61 -10.27 -17.65
CA GLU A 92 -6.51 -11.63 -18.21
C GLU A 92 -5.05 -11.99 -18.46
N TYR A 93 -4.29 -11.09 -19.08
CA TYR A 93 -2.87 -11.28 -19.32
C TYR A 93 -2.09 -11.50 -18.01
N ARG A 94 -2.35 -10.69 -16.98
CA ARG A 94 -1.72 -10.85 -15.66
C ARG A 94 -1.99 -12.24 -15.07
N MET A 95 -3.22 -12.73 -15.15
CA MET A 95 -3.59 -14.04 -14.62
C MET A 95 -2.95 -15.18 -15.43
N LEU A 96 -2.93 -15.08 -16.76
CA LEU A 96 -2.26 -16.07 -17.61
C LEU A 96 -0.76 -16.15 -17.32
N ILE A 97 -0.11 -15.01 -17.11
CA ILE A 97 1.30 -14.97 -16.73
C ILE A 97 1.51 -15.65 -15.38
N TYR A 98 0.67 -15.37 -14.37
CA TYR A 98 0.73 -16.04 -13.08
C TYR A 98 0.63 -17.57 -13.23
N LEU A 99 -0.40 -18.06 -13.92
CA LEU A 99 -0.62 -19.50 -14.14
C LEU A 99 0.54 -20.16 -14.89
N SER A 100 1.12 -19.46 -15.86
CA SER A 100 2.28 -19.97 -16.61
C SER A 100 3.56 -20.05 -15.77
N LYS A 101 3.72 -19.15 -14.79
CA LYS A 101 4.88 -19.08 -13.90
C LYS A 101 4.80 -20.07 -12.75
N HIS A 102 3.59 -20.37 -12.27
CA HIS A 102 3.34 -21.21 -11.09
C HIS A 102 2.34 -22.33 -11.39
N PRO A 103 2.67 -23.26 -12.32
CA PRO A 103 1.74 -24.30 -12.76
C PRO A 103 1.33 -25.28 -11.65
N GLU A 104 2.13 -25.40 -10.60
CA GLU A 104 1.88 -26.22 -9.40
C GLU A 104 1.10 -25.49 -8.30
N SER A 105 0.76 -24.21 -8.51
CA SER A 105 0.07 -23.44 -7.47
C SER A 105 -1.31 -24.04 -7.19
N PRO A 106 -1.71 -24.17 -5.91
CA PRO A 106 -3.03 -24.69 -5.55
C PRO A 106 -4.15 -23.64 -5.69
N ARG A 107 -3.84 -22.40 -6.11
CA ARG A 107 -4.77 -21.28 -6.20
C ARG A 107 -5.24 -21.03 -7.63
#